data_AF-A0A2H0TBJ9-F1
#
_entry.id   AF-A0A2H0TBJ9-F1
#
_cell.length_a   1.000
_cell.length_b   1.000
_cell.length_c   1.000
_cell.angle_alpha   90.00
_cell.angle_beta   90.00
_cell.angle_gamma   90.00
#
_symmetry.space_group_name_H-M   'P 1'
#
loop_
_entity.id
_entity.type
_entity.pdbx_description
1 polymer ?
#
loop_
_entity_poly.entity_id
_entity_poly.type
_entity_poly.pdbx_seq_one_letter_code
_entity_poly.pdbx_strand_id
1 'polypeptide(L)'
;MEKKTLIKTCVDCKKEFEINSGDLVLYEKVGLELSHQCFKCMMKQFCAFWVFGKFRKGVSDLSGESIITVLSQNVRYPVYKSHEWWGDGWDPMIYGQDYDSSQSFFNQLKELQEKVPRPHQIGKNNTNCDWCDDVWNSKNAYLSRAFTDCENISYGYRLVNCKDSFDLVYNINV
;
A
#
# COMPACT_ATOMS: atom_id res chain seq x y z
N MET A 1 0.03 15.97 -40.99
CA MET A 1 -0.29 14.65 -40.43
C MET A 1 -1.51 14.83 -39.54
N GLU A 2 -2.62 14.16 -39.85
CA GLU A 2 -3.81 14.23 -39.01
C GLU A 2 -3.55 13.56 -37.66
N LYS A 3 -3.93 14.22 -36.57
CA LYS A 3 -3.86 13.62 -35.23
C LYS A 3 -4.98 12.60 -35.10
N LYS A 4 -4.67 11.33 -35.36
CA LYS A 4 -5.61 10.23 -35.16
C LYS A 4 -5.86 10.04 -33.65
N THR A 5 -6.97 10.59 -33.19
CA THR A 5 -7.49 10.43 -31.84
C THR A 5 -8.60 9.40 -31.84
N LEU A 6 -8.65 8.52 -30.84
CA LEU A 6 -9.73 7.56 -30.63
C LEU A 6 -10.45 7.87 -29.31
N ILE A 7 -11.78 8.01 -29.36
CA ILE A 7 -12.62 8.16 -28.17
C ILE A 7 -13.19 6.78 -27.81
N LYS A 8 -13.07 6.38 -26.54
CA LYS A 8 -13.67 5.14 -25.99
C LYS A 8 -14.45 5.46 -24.71
N THR A 9 -15.46 4.65 -24.42
CA THR A 9 -16.20 4.72 -23.14
C THR A 9 -15.58 3.77 -22.12
N CYS A 10 -15.25 4.27 -20.93
CA CYS A 10 -14.66 3.48 -19.85
C CYS A 10 -15.65 2.45 -19.29
N VAL A 11 -15.25 1.18 -19.22
CA VAL A 11 -16.12 0.11 -18.70
C VAL A 11 -16.50 0.28 -17.22
N ASP A 12 -15.63 0.88 -16.40
CA ASP A 12 -15.86 1.08 -14.96
C ASP A 12 -16.77 2.30 -14.70
N CYS A 13 -16.34 3.50 -15.11
CA CYS A 13 -17.00 4.76 -14.74
C CYS A 13 -17.97 5.30 -15.79
N LYS A 14 -18.11 4.62 -16.93
CA LYS A 14 -18.98 4.96 -18.07
C LYS A 14 -18.73 6.35 -18.71
N LYS A 15 -17.62 7.01 -18.36
CA LYS A 15 -17.19 8.26 -18.98
C LYS A 15 -16.36 8.01 -20.22
N GLU A 16 -16.49 8.88 -21.20
CA GLU A 16 -15.61 8.91 -22.36
C GLU A 16 -14.18 9.29 -21.96
N PHE A 17 -13.21 8.76 -22.69
CA PHE A 17 -11.81 9.13 -22.58
C PHE A 17 -11.12 9.05 -23.95
N GLU A 18 -10.10 9.88 -24.10
CA GLU A 18 -9.28 9.95 -25.31
C GLU A 18 -8.10 8.98 -25.22
N ILE A 19 -7.81 8.29 -26.33
CA ILE A 19 -6.51 7.66 -26.60
C ILE A 19 -5.88 8.49 -27.72
N ASN A 20 -4.77 9.14 -27.40
CA ASN A 20 -4.10 10.06 -28.33
C ASN A 20 -3.24 9.29 -29.35
N SER A 21 -2.81 9.95 -30.43
CA SER A 21 -2.03 9.32 -31.50
C SER A 21 -0.68 8.74 -31.04
N GLY A 22 -0.05 9.30 -30.01
CA GLY A 22 1.18 8.79 -29.41
C GLY A 22 0.95 7.48 -28.65
N ASP A 23 -0.13 7.42 -27.87
CA ASP A 23 -0.55 6.19 -27.19
C ASP A 23 -0.85 5.09 -28.20
N LEU A 24 -1.60 5.39 -29.28
CA LEU A 24 -1.92 4.40 -30.33
C LEU A 24 -0.64 3.78 -30.95
N VAL A 25 0.38 4.60 -31.23
CA VAL A 25 1.68 4.13 -31.74
C VAL A 25 2.42 3.30 -30.69
N LEU A 26 2.27 3.59 -29.39
CA LEU A 26 2.84 2.78 -28.32
C LEU A 26 2.14 1.42 -28.20
N TYR A 27 0.81 1.38 -28.22
CA TYR A 27 0.03 0.13 -28.22
C TYR A 27 0.41 -0.76 -29.40
N GLU A 28 0.51 -0.21 -30.61
CA GLU A 28 0.95 -0.95 -31.81
C GLU A 28 2.40 -1.47 -31.68
N LYS A 29 3.35 -0.63 -31.25
CA LYS A 29 4.76 -1.01 -31.11
C LYS A 29 5.02 -2.08 -30.04
N VAL A 30 4.25 -2.09 -28.97
CA VAL A 30 4.39 -3.07 -27.87
C VAL A 30 3.50 -4.30 -28.10
N GLY A 31 2.57 -4.25 -29.07
CA GLY A 31 1.61 -5.33 -29.32
C GLY A 31 0.53 -5.45 -28.24
N LEU A 32 0.13 -4.34 -27.63
CA LEU A 32 -0.85 -4.30 -26.55
C LEU A 32 -2.25 -3.96 -27.06
N GLU A 33 -3.27 -4.57 -26.45
CA GLU A 33 -4.67 -4.23 -26.70
C GLU A 33 -5.03 -2.84 -26.16
N LEU A 34 -5.84 -2.10 -26.92
CA LEU A 34 -6.29 -0.76 -26.54
C LEU A 34 -7.15 -0.80 -25.27
N SER A 35 -6.71 -0.16 -24.19
CA SER A 35 -7.41 -0.21 -22.90
C SER A 35 -8.92 0.05 -22.99
N HIS A 36 -9.69 -0.70 -22.21
CA HIS A 36 -11.14 -0.55 -22.04
C HIS A 36 -11.50 0.39 -20.87
N GLN A 37 -10.49 0.83 -20.10
CA GLN A 37 -10.64 1.69 -18.93
C GLN A 37 -9.91 3.01 -19.15
N CYS A 38 -10.50 4.11 -18.68
CA CYS A 38 -9.78 5.37 -18.62
C CYS A 38 -8.66 5.31 -17.57
N PHE A 39 -7.59 6.08 -17.79
CA PHE A 39 -6.42 6.15 -16.89
C PHE A 39 -6.80 6.28 -15.41
N LYS A 40 -7.81 7.11 -15.09
CA LYS A 40 -8.27 7.32 -13.70
C LYS A 40 -8.89 6.07 -13.06
N CYS A 41 -9.44 5.13 -13.83
CA CYS A 41 -9.95 3.87 -13.28
C CYS A 41 -8.84 2.83 -13.15
N MET A 42 -7.97 2.70 -14.17
CA MET A 42 -6.78 1.85 -14.07
C MET A 42 -5.93 2.21 -12.83
N MET A 43 -5.66 3.50 -12.60
CA MET A 43 -4.90 3.96 -11.42
C MET A 43 -5.57 3.61 -10.08
N LYS A 44 -6.91 3.51 -10.01
CA LYS A 44 -7.58 3.03 -8.79
C LYS A 44 -7.32 1.56 -8.54
N GLN A 45 -7.26 0.74 -9.60
CA GLN A 45 -6.96 -0.68 -9.49
C GLN A 45 -5.50 -0.91 -9.12
N PHE A 46 -4.56 -0.22 -9.78
CA PHE A 46 -3.13 -0.26 -9.43
C PHE A 46 -2.86 0.19 -7.98
N CYS A 47 -3.52 1.25 -7.52
CA CYS A 47 -3.35 1.74 -6.15
C CYS A 47 -4.26 1.04 -5.11
N ALA A 48 -5.05 0.03 -5.48
CA ALA A 48 -6.07 -0.56 -4.59
C ALA A 48 -5.49 -1.21 -3.32
N PHE A 49 -4.26 -1.72 -3.41
CA PHE A 49 -3.53 -2.34 -2.30
C PHE A 49 -2.42 -1.43 -1.75
N TRP A 50 -2.25 -0.22 -2.30
CA TRP A 50 -1.20 0.69 -1.84
C TRP A 50 -1.69 1.45 -0.62
N VAL A 51 -1.04 1.21 0.52
CA VAL A 51 -1.46 1.77 1.81
C VAL A 51 -1.02 3.25 1.93
N PHE A 52 -1.75 4.13 1.26
CA PHE A 52 -1.62 5.58 1.43
C PHE A 52 -2.80 6.14 2.22
N GLY A 53 -2.50 6.85 3.31
CA GLY A 53 -3.50 7.48 4.14
C GLY A 53 -2.95 8.54 5.08
N LYS A 54 -3.87 9.26 5.71
CA LYS A 54 -3.62 10.18 6.83
C LYS A 54 -3.41 9.38 8.12
N PHE A 55 -2.37 9.70 8.91
CA PHE A 55 -2.20 9.13 10.25
C PHE A 55 -3.40 9.37 11.16
N ARG A 56 -3.77 8.35 11.93
CA ARG A 56 -4.86 8.37 12.91
C ARG A 56 -4.59 7.38 14.04
N LYS A 57 -5.26 7.61 15.17
CA LYS A 57 -5.26 6.65 16.28
C LYS A 57 -6.13 5.44 15.93
N GLY A 58 -5.62 4.26 16.25
CA GLY A 58 -6.33 2.99 16.27
C GLY A 58 -5.99 2.23 17.55
N VAL A 59 -6.41 0.97 17.61
CA VAL A 59 -6.14 0.03 18.70
C VAL A 59 -5.61 -1.26 18.08
N SER A 60 -4.67 -1.95 18.72
CA SER A 60 -4.26 -3.30 18.32
C SER A 60 -5.34 -4.31 18.69
N ASP A 61 -5.75 -5.13 17.73
CA ASP A 61 -6.70 -6.23 17.94
C ASP A 61 -6.11 -7.42 18.72
N LEU A 62 -4.79 -7.44 18.98
CA LEU A 62 -4.15 -8.47 19.81
C LEU A 62 -4.11 -8.08 21.30
N SER A 63 -3.67 -6.87 21.60
CA SER A 63 -3.38 -6.41 22.98
C SER A 63 -4.33 -5.35 23.53
N GLY A 64 -5.08 -4.67 22.67
CA GLY A 64 -5.81 -3.46 23.04
C GLY A 64 -4.93 -2.20 23.18
N GLU A 65 -3.64 -2.25 22.85
CA GLU A 65 -2.77 -1.06 22.92
C GLU A 65 -3.14 0.00 21.86
N SER A 66 -2.98 1.27 22.22
CA SER A 66 -3.14 2.38 21.27
C SER A 66 -2.02 2.35 20.22
N ILE A 67 -2.41 2.51 18.96
CA ILE A 67 -1.51 2.53 17.79
C ILE A 67 -1.74 3.78 16.92
N ILE A 68 -0.74 4.16 16.12
CA ILE A 68 -0.85 5.21 15.10
C ILE A 68 -0.67 4.58 13.72
N THR A 69 -1.70 4.68 12.87
CA THR A 69 -1.74 3.97 11.60
C THR A 69 -2.34 4.82 10.48
N VAL A 70 -2.00 4.46 9.25
CA VAL A 70 -2.63 4.94 8.00
C VAL A 70 -3.86 4.12 7.58
N LEU A 71 -4.12 2.97 8.23
CA LEU A 71 -5.24 2.04 7.98
C LEU A 71 -6.56 2.58 8.53
N SER A 72 -7.69 2.37 7.83
CA SER A 72 -9.01 2.90 8.22
C SER A 72 -9.52 2.31 9.53
N GLN A 73 -10.32 3.07 10.29
CA GLN A 73 -11.05 2.51 11.44
C GLN A 73 -11.96 1.34 11.03
N ASN A 74 -12.47 1.37 9.79
CA ASN A 74 -13.31 0.33 9.21
C ASN A 74 -12.51 -0.59 8.29
N VAL A 75 -11.32 -1.05 8.71
CA VAL A 75 -10.66 -2.19 8.05
C VAL A 75 -11.49 -3.46 8.23
N ARG A 76 -11.29 -4.43 7.33
CA ARG A 76 -12.03 -5.71 7.33
C ARG A 76 -11.19 -6.87 7.86
N TYR A 77 -10.08 -6.58 8.51
CA TYR A 77 -9.11 -7.56 9.01
C TYR A 77 -8.53 -7.04 10.34
N PRO A 78 -8.08 -7.94 11.24
CA PRO A 78 -7.41 -7.53 12.47
C PRO A 78 -6.12 -6.76 12.18
N VAL A 79 -5.78 -5.80 13.03
CA VAL A 79 -4.59 -4.96 12.92
C VAL A 79 -3.77 -5.07 14.19
N TYR A 80 -2.52 -5.52 14.06
CA TYR A 80 -1.60 -5.73 15.19
C TYR A 80 -0.52 -4.64 15.23
N LYS A 81 -0.03 -4.31 16.44
CA LYS A 81 1.11 -3.40 16.61
C LYS A 81 2.36 -4.07 16.01
N SER A 82 3.31 -3.28 15.51
CA SER A 82 4.40 -3.83 14.67
C SER A 82 5.27 -4.84 15.42
N HIS A 83 5.53 -4.62 16.71
CA HIS A 83 6.28 -5.55 17.55
C HIS A 83 5.52 -6.85 17.87
N GLU A 84 4.18 -6.80 17.91
CA GLU A 84 3.31 -7.96 18.11
C GLU A 84 3.27 -8.82 16.85
N TRP A 85 3.10 -8.16 15.70
CA TRP A 85 3.11 -8.80 14.38
C TRP A 85 4.42 -9.55 14.09
N TRP A 86 5.56 -8.96 14.45
CA TRP A 86 6.88 -9.57 14.25
C TRP A 86 7.36 -10.43 15.43
N GLY A 87 6.56 -10.56 16.50
CA GLY A 87 6.87 -11.37 17.67
C GLY A 87 6.07 -12.67 17.73
N ASP A 88 6.41 -13.53 18.69
CA ASP A 88 5.83 -14.88 18.84
C ASP A 88 4.45 -14.89 19.54
N GLY A 89 3.78 -13.74 19.61
CA GLY A 89 2.50 -13.57 20.33
C GLY A 89 1.27 -14.08 19.58
N TRP A 90 1.44 -14.50 18.32
CA TRP A 90 0.39 -15.05 17.46
C TRP A 90 1.01 -16.04 16.47
N ASP A 91 0.21 -16.97 15.95
CA ASP A 91 0.65 -17.96 14.97
C ASP A 91 -0.13 -17.79 13.65
N PRO A 92 0.51 -17.53 12.50
CA PRO A 92 -0.18 -17.42 11.21
C PRO A 92 -0.83 -18.73 10.76
N MET A 93 -0.36 -19.89 11.21
CA MET A 93 -0.84 -21.19 10.75
C MET A 93 -2.27 -21.51 11.23
N ILE A 94 -2.71 -20.91 12.34
CA ILE A 94 -4.09 -21.12 12.87
C ILE A 94 -5.18 -20.52 11.96
N TYR A 95 -4.79 -19.62 11.03
CA TYR A 95 -5.69 -19.03 10.04
C TYR A 95 -5.78 -19.82 8.74
N GLY A 96 -5.10 -20.97 8.65
CA GLY A 96 -5.20 -21.88 7.51
C GLY A 96 -6.65 -22.32 7.25
N GLN A 97 -7.02 -22.46 5.99
CA GLN A 97 -8.30 -23.00 5.57
C GLN A 97 -8.10 -23.96 4.40
N ASP A 98 -8.85 -25.06 4.39
CA ASP A 98 -8.89 -25.97 3.24
C ASP A 98 -9.61 -25.31 2.04
N TYR A 99 -9.20 -25.67 0.83
CA TYR A 99 -9.85 -25.18 -0.39
C TYR A 99 -11.09 -26.02 -0.74
N ASP A 100 -12.23 -25.35 -0.85
CA ASP A 100 -13.50 -25.95 -1.25
C ASP A 100 -13.83 -25.59 -2.71
N SER A 101 -13.75 -26.58 -3.61
CA SER A 101 -14.06 -26.38 -5.03
C SER A 101 -15.53 -26.10 -5.34
N SER A 102 -16.45 -26.30 -4.37
CA SER A 102 -17.87 -25.96 -4.55
C SER A 102 -18.16 -24.46 -4.40
N GLN A 103 -17.23 -23.71 -3.81
CA GLN A 103 -17.37 -22.28 -3.55
C GLN A 103 -16.50 -21.43 -4.48
N SER A 104 -16.92 -20.18 -4.73
CA SER A 104 -16.12 -19.22 -5.48
C SER A 104 -14.77 -18.98 -4.81
N PHE A 105 -13.68 -19.21 -5.55
CA PHE A 105 -12.31 -18.99 -5.07
C PHE A 105 -12.09 -17.58 -4.49
N PHE A 106 -12.66 -16.54 -5.13
CA PHE A 106 -12.50 -15.16 -4.66
C PHE A 106 -13.26 -14.88 -3.36
N ASN A 107 -14.33 -15.62 -3.04
CA ASN A 107 -15.01 -15.51 -1.75
C ASN A 107 -14.14 -16.12 -0.65
N GLN A 108 -13.64 -17.35 -0.86
CA GLN A 108 -12.72 -18.02 0.06
C GLN A 108 -11.45 -17.20 0.30
N LEU A 109 -10.86 -16.63 -0.77
CA LEU A 109 -9.70 -15.75 -0.67
C LEU A 109 -10.00 -14.47 0.10
N LYS A 110 -11.17 -13.85 -0.12
CA LYS A 110 -11.63 -12.68 0.65
C LYS A 110 -11.76 -13.02 2.13
N GLU A 111 -12.39 -14.15 2.46
CA GLU A 111 -12.53 -14.59 3.86
C GLU A 111 -11.19 -14.81 4.54
N LEU A 112 -10.24 -15.48 3.89
CA LEU A 112 -8.89 -15.65 4.42
C LEU A 112 -8.20 -14.29 4.63
N GLN A 113 -8.28 -13.40 3.64
CA GLN A 113 -7.71 -12.05 3.69
C GLN A 113 -8.38 -11.13 4.74
N GLU A 114 -9.59 -11.45 5.20
CA GLU A 114 -10.33 -10.74 6.25
C GLU A 114 -10.14 -11.38 7.63
N LYS A 115 -9.81 -12.69 7.70
CA LYS A 115 -9.47 -13.39 8.96
C LYS A 115 -8.01 -13.14 9.38
N VAL A 116 -7.07 -13.16 8.44
CA VAL A 116 -5.62 -13.03 8.71
C VAL A 116 -5.28 -11.59 9.14
N PRO A 117 -4.62 -11.40 10.31
CA PRO A 117 -4.19 -10.09 10.78
C PRO A 117 -3.19 -9.40 9.85
N ARG A 118 -2.97 -8.09 10.06
CA ARG A 118 -1.94 -7.31 9.35
C ARG A 118 -1.22 -6.36 10.30
N PRO A 119 0.05 -6.00 10.05
CA PRO A 119 0.73 -4.99 10.85
C PRO A 119 0.11 -3.62 10.60
N HIS A 120 -0.02 -2.82 11.66
CA HIS A 120 -0.56 -1.47 11.58
C HIS A 120 0.29 -0.47 10.78
N GLN A 121 1.55 -0.82 10.51
CA GLN A 121 2.54 -0.06 9.76
C GLN A 121 3.31 -1.04 8.88
N ILE A 122 3.58 -0.66 7.63
CA ILE A 122 4.51 -1.42 6.79
C ILE A 122 5.93 -1.13 7.28
N GLY A 123 6.74 -2.17 7.45
CA GLY A 123 8.10 -2.02 7.97
C GLY A 123 8.58 -3.15 8.88
N LYS A 124 9.89 -3.16 9.17
CA LYS A 124 10.53 -4.09 10.12
C LYS A 124 11.76 -3.47 10.78
N ASN A 125 12.16 -3.99 11.95
CA ASN A 125 13.37 -3.63 12.70
C ASN A 125 13.43 -2.15 13.15
N ASN A 126 12.28 -1.56 13.50
CA ASN A 126 12.22 -0.16 13.92
C ASN A 126 12.13 -0.02 15.45
N THR A 127 12.77 1.01 15.99
CA THR A 127 12.76 1.34 17.43
C THR A 127 12.31 2.78 17.64
N ASN A 128 11.26 3.02 18.44
CA ASN A 128 10.71 4.36 18.70
C ASN A 128 10.28 5.11 17.41
N CYS A 129 9.60 4.42 16.49
CA CYS A 129 9.12 4.97 15.22
C CYS A 129 7.58 4.93 15.10
N ASP A 130 6.86 4.99 16.22
CA ASP A 130 5.40 4.78 16.27
C ASP A 130 4.59 5.78 15.42
N TRP A 131 5.17 6.92 15.00
CA TRP A 131 4.51 7.93 14.16
C TRP A 131 4.94 7.87 12.68
N CYS A 132 5.31 6.70 12.20
CA CYS A 132 5.83 6.47 10.84
C CYS A 132 5.02 5.42 10.06
N ASP A 133 5.27 5.33 8.75
CA ASP A 133 4.67 4.32 7.86
C ASP A 133 5.61 4.01 6.69
N ASP A 134 5.68 2.74 6.28
CA ASP A 134 6.67 2.21 5.32
C ASP A 134 8.12 2.52 5.76
N VAL A 135 8.55 2.01 6.93
CA VAL A 135 9.89 2.32 7.50
C VAL A 135 10.65 1.06 7.85
N TRP A 136 11.95 1.02 7.58
CA TRP A 136 12.76 -0.20 7.67
C TRP A 136 14.10 0.09 8.38
N ASN A 137 14.46 -0.71 9.38
CA ASN A 137 15.72 -0.64 10.15
C ASN A 137 16.02 0.74 10.81
N SER A 138 15.00 1.56 11.10
CA SER A 138 15.20 2.94 11.56
C SER A 138 14.93 3.13 13.05
N LYS A 139 15.54 4.15 13.67
CA LYS A 139 15.37 4.45 15.10
C LYS A 139 14.98 5.92 15.34
N ASN A 140 14.14 6.15 16.35
CA ASN A 140 13.75 7.47 16.86
C ASN A 140 13.18 8.44 15.79
N ALA A 141 12.40 7.92 14.83
CA ALA A 141 11.79 8.72 13.77
C ALA A 141 10.36 9.17 14.12
N TYR A 142 9.98 10.37 13.68
CA TYR A 142 8.67 10.95 13.95
C TYR A 142 8.03 11.57 12.70
N LEU A 143 6.71 11.36 12.54
CA LEU A 143 5.84 11.95 11.52
C LEU A 143 6.40 11.90 10.07
N SER A 144 7.13 10.84 9.74
CA SER A 144 7.84 10.67 8.46
C SER A 144 7.51 9.32 7.82
N ARG A 145 7.63 9.19 6.49
CA ARG A 145 7.14 8.01 5.75
C ARG A 145 8.00 7.59 4.57
N ALA A 146 8.00 6.28 4.26
CA ALA A 146 8.87 5.63 3.27
C ALA A 146 10.36 5.81 3.61
N PHE A 147 10.94 4.97 4.46
CA PHE A 147 12.34 5.08 4.89
C PHE A 147 13.11 3.75 5.05
N THR A 148 14.45 3.80 4.93
CA THR A 148 15.36 2.69 5.25
C THR A 148 16.66 3.23 5.89
N ASP A 149 17.24 2.48 6.84
CA ASP A 149 18.51 2.68 7.56
C ASP A 149 18.84 4.15 7.98
N CYS A 150 17.83 4.91 8.43
CA CYS A 150 17.94 6.36 8.62
C CYS A 150 18.08 6.85 10.08
N GLU A 151 18.58 8.07 10.22
CA GLU A 151 18.87 8.84 11.45
C GLU A 151 19.03 10.32 10.97
N ASN A 152 18.81 11.44 11.67
CA ASN A 152 17.93 11.78 12.80
C ASN A 152 16.73 12.66 12.30
N ILE A 153 16.12 12.28 11.17
CA ILE A 153 15.10 12.98 10.34
C ILE A 153 14.12 13.94 11.08
N SER A 154 13.85 15.11 10.48
CA SER A 154 12.75 16.01 10.86
C SER A 154 11.94 16.53 9.65
N TYR A 155 10.93 15.75 9.19
CA TYR A 155 10.03 15.97 8.03
C TYR A 155 10.46 15.31 6.70
N GLY A 156 10.31 13.99 6.63
CA GLY A 156 10.87 13.15 5.57
C GLY A 156 9.85 12.46 4.63
N TYR A 157 10.17 12.30 3.34
CA TYR A 157 9.36 11.50 2.38
C TYR A 157 10.19 10.68 1.36
N ARG A 158 10.28 9.35 1.54
CA ARG A 158 10.91 8.37 0.61
C ARG A 158 12.46 8.34 0.59
N LEU A 159 13.10 7.90 1.68
CA LEU A 159 14.57 7.93 1.85
C LEU A 159 15.26 6.69 2.50
N VAL A 160 16.40 6.28 1.95
CA VAL A 160 17.21 5.09 2.34
C VAL A 160 18.58 5.56 2.93
N ASN A 161 19.26 4.73 3.75
CA ASN A 161 20.53 4.91 4.49
C ASN A 161 20.96 6.34 4.92
N CYS A 162 20.14 7.04 5.69
CA CYS A 162 20.39 8.46 6.06
C CYS A 162 21.00 8.66 7.48
N LYS A 163 21.73 9.77 7.71
CA LYS A 163 22.25 10.21 9.03
C LYS A 163 22.03 11.73 9.23
N ASP A 164 21.97 12.17 10.50
CA ASP A 164 21.88 13.56 11.01
C ASP A 164 21.15 14.59 10.11
N SER A 165 19.81 14.71 10.22
CA SER A 165 18.98 15.32 9.17
C SER A 165 17.77 16.12 9.64
N PHE A 166 17.29 17.03 8.78
CA PHE A 166 16.00 17.73 8.88
C PHE A 166 15.48 18.14 7.48
N ASP A 167 14.15 18.12 7.32
CA ASP A 167 13.28 18.48 6.18
C ASP A 167 13.69 17.98 4.78
N LEU A 168 13.22 16.78 4.37
CA LEU A 168 13.65 16.08 3.15
C LEU A 168 12.55 15.35 2.38
N VAL A 169 12.64 15.33 1.04
CA VAL A 169 11.70 14.64 0.13
C VAL A 169 12.47 13.99 -1.04
N TYR A 170 12.44 12.65 -1.15
CA TYR A 170 12.96 11.74 -2.19
C TYR A 170 14.49 11.44 -2.29
N ASN A 171 15.28 11.32 -1.20
CA ASN A 171 16.70 10.88 -1.25
C ASN A 171 17.02 9.47 -0.69
N ILE A 172 17.59 8.61 -1.53
CA ILE A 172 18.15 7.30 -1.19
C ILE A 172 19.67 7.44 -1.01
N ASN A 173 20.23 6.98 0.11
CA ASN A 173 21.67 6.76 0.30
C ASN A 173 21.96 5.26 0.44
N VAL A 174 23.23 4.86 0.28
CA VAL A 174 23.68 3.46 0.16
C VAL A 174 24.92 3.25 1.00
#